data_AF-A0A842KVE5-F1
#
_entry.id   AF-A0A842KVE5-F1
#
_cell.length_a   1.000
_cell.length_b   1.000
_cell.length_c   1.000
_cell.angle_alpha   90.00
_cell.angle_beta   90.00
_cell.angle_gamma   90.00
#
_symmetry.space_group_name_H-M   'P 1'
#
loop_
_entity.id
_entity.type
_entity.pdbx_description
1 polymer ?
#
loop_
_entity_poly.entity_id
_entity_poly.type
_entity_poly.pdbx_seq_one_letter_code
_entity_poly.pdbx_strand_id
1 'polypeptide(L)'
;MPSIYIDLKKFEAKSYITYKDFILDFEEKVSRLIKSFPELLNLLRKVKDVKIFGNKVTFFWSGKNVLKFSDLLEVLNDWAEDRIIVVLDEVQELIKLIGYDLLPSFAYAFDNLKKVKIILSGSKMGLLYRFLKVYDVKTPLYGRAFSKIELKPLTMDEDISFLKAGFEELKISFNRFEEVYEKLGGIPGWLTYSGFRYSEYRDFDKSIAKTLDIARKLILEEFKNFLKDKEIAKKDTILL
;
A
#
# COMPACT_ATOMS: atom_id res chain seq x y z
N MET A 1 -2.44 -18.48 -6.87
CA MET A 1 -1.55 -18.16 -5.73
C MET A 1 -2.35 -17.33 -4.73
N PRO A 2 -2.43 -17.75 -3.46
CA PRO A 2 -3.18 -17.01 -2.45
C PRO A 2 -2.49 -15.69 -2.07
N SER A 3 -3.31 -14.67 -1.79
CA SER A 3 -2.81 -13.36 -1.39
C SER A 3 -3.78 -12.65 -0.45
N ILE A 4 -3.23 -11.82 0.43
CA ILE A 4 -3.92 -10.86 1.26
C ILE A 4 -3.49 -9.47 0.82
N TYR A 5 -4.44 -8.59 0.51
CA TYR A 5 -4.19 -7.21 0.11
C TYR A 5 -4.82 -6.25 1.11
N ILE A 6 -4.00 -5.38 1.69
CA ILE A 6 -4.40 -4.39 2.69
C ILE A 6 -4.08 -3.02 2.14
N ASP A 7 -5.14 -2.26 1.87
CA ASP A 7 -5.06 -0.86 1.45
C ASP A 7 -5.05 0.04 2.69
N LEU A 8 -3.87 0.54 3.04
CA LEU A 8 -3.69 1.41 4.21
C LEU A 8 -3.97 2.87 3.87
N LYS A 9 -4.18 3.23 2.59
CA LYS A 9 -4.57 4.58 2.17
C LYS A 9 -5.86 5.05 2.83
N LYS A 10 -6.76 4.12 3.17
CA LYS A 10 -7.99 4.42 3.93
C LYS A 10 -7.73 5.10 5.29
N PHE A 11 -6.51 4.99 5.82
CA PHE A 11 -6.11 5.65 7.06
C PHE A 11 -5.45 7.02 6.85
N GLU A 12 -5.29 7.48 5.62
CA GLU A 12 -4.61 8.75 5.29
C GLU A 12 -5.20 9.94 6.06
N ALA A 13 -6.53 10.01 6.16
CA ALA A 13 -7.24 11.09 6.84
C ALA A 13 -7.23 10.98 8.38
N LYS A 14 -6.77 9.86 8.96
CA LYS A 14 -6.71 9.67 10.41
C LYS A 14 -5.45 10.33 10.97
N SER A 15 -5.56 10.89 12.18
CA SER A 15 -4.41 11.42 12.93
C SER A 15 -3.61 10.33 13.63
N TYR A 16 -4.25 9.23 14.01
CA TYR A 16 -3.61 8.04 14.55
C TYR A 16 -4.36 6.76 14.14
N ILE A 17 -3.66 5.64 14.19
CA ILE A 17 -4.17 4.29 13.92
C ILE A 17 -3.92 3.46 15.18
N THR A 18 -4.89 2.66 15.60
CA THR A 18 -4.70 1.69 16.69
C THR A 18 -4.40 0.31 16.12
N TYR A 19 -3.79 -0.57 16.93
CA TYR A 19 -3.62 -1.97 16.52
C TYR A 19 -4.95 -2.65 16.16
N LYS A 20 -6.04 -2.27 16.84
CA LYS A 20 -7.40 -2.73 16.51
C LYS A 20 -7.80 -2.36 15.07
N ASP A 21 -7.52 -1.12 14.64
CA ASP A 21 -7.86 -0.69 13.28
C ASP A 21 -7.15 -1.54 12.21
N PHE A 22 -5.87 -1.83 12.44
CA PHE A 22 -5.05 -2.65 11.55
C PHE A 22 -5.51 -4.12 11.53
N ILE A 23 -5.67 -4.72 12.71
CA ILE A 23 -5.95 -6.16 12.82
C ILE A 23 -7.37 -6.52 12.35
N LEU A 24 -8.34 -5.61 12.50
CA LEU A 24 -9.69 -5.82 11.96
C LEU A 24 -9.72 -5.77 10.43
N ASP A 25 -8.89 -4.94 9.80
CA ASP A 25 -8.76 -4.99 8.35
C ASP A 25 -8.16 -6.33 7.90
N PHE A 26 -7.14 -6.80 8.62
CA PHE A 26 -6.54 -8.12 8.38
C PHE A 26 -7.59 -9.25 8.54
N GLU A 27 -8.42 -9.19 9.58
CA GLU A 27 -9.52 -10.13 9.84
C GLU A 27 -10.49 -10.21 8.67
N GLU A 28 -10.88 -9.07 8.11
CA GLU A 28 -11.76 -9.02 6.95
C GLU A 28 -11.12 -9.71 5.73
N LYS A 29 -9.84 -9.44 5.46
CA LYS A 29 -9.14 -10.05 4.32
C LYS A 29 -8.92 -11.54 4.51
N VAL A 30 -8.56 -11.99 5.72
CA VAL A 30 -8.44 -13.41 6.05
C VAL A 30 -9.79 -14.11 5.92
N SER A 31 -10.87 -13.50 6.42
CA SER A 31 -12.23 -14.05 6.27
C SER A 31 -12.63 -14.20 4.80
N ARG A 32 -12.21 -13.28 3.92
CA ARG A 32 -12.40 -13.42 2.46
C ARG A 32 -11.57 -14.57 1.89
N LEU A 33 -10.31 -14.69 2.30
CA LEU A 33 -9.42 -15.76 1.87
C LEU A 33 -9.99 -17.14 2.24
N ILE A 34 -10.53 -17.29 3.45
CA ILE A 34 -11.15 -18.55 3.92
C ILE A 34 -12.30 -19.00 3.01
N LYS A 35 -13.05 -18.08 2.39
CA LYS A 35 -14.13 -18.46 1.45
C LYS A 35 -13.60 -19.21 0.23
N SER A 36 -12.43 -18.83 -0.25
CA SER A 36 -11.74 -19.50 -1.36
C SER A 36 -10.88 -20.68 -0.89
N PHE A 37 -10.44 -20.67 0.37
CA PHE A 37 -9.57 -21.66 0.96
C PHE A 37 -10.03 -22.10 2.35
N PRO A 38 -11.06 -22.97 2.44
CA PRO A 38 -11.66 -23.35 3.72
C PRO A 38 -10.68 -24.02 4.70
N GLU A 39 -9.65 -24.70 4.19
CA GLU A 39 -8.64 -25.38 5.02
C GLU A 39 -7.86 -24.46 5.95
N LEU A 40 -7.72 -23.17 5.58
CA LEU A 40 -7.09 -22.17 6.45
C LEU A 40 -7.83 -22.02 7.79
N LEU A 41 -9.14 -22.24 7.79
CA LEU A 41 -9.96 -22.19 9.00
C LEU A 41 -9.49 -23.22 10.05
N ASN A 42 -9.04 -24.40 9.61
CA ASN A 42 -8.61 -25.48 10.50
C ASN A 42 -7.33 -25.13 11.26
N LEU A 43 -6.45 -24.33 10.66
CA LEU A 43 -5.23 -23.84 11.31
C LEU A 43 -5.54 -22.67 12.24
N LEU A 44 -6.37 -21.72 11.81
CA LEU A 44 -6.78 -20.59 12.64
C LEU A 44 -7.54 -21.02 13.90
N ARG A 45 -8.26 -22.15 13.87
CA ARG A 45 -8.90 -22.75 15.08
C ARG A 45 -7.91 -23.08 16.20
N LYS A 46 -6.64 -23.34 15.87
CA LYS A 46 -5.62 -23.72 16.85
C LYS A 46 -5.00 -22.50 17.54
N VAL A 47 -5.25 -21.30 17.02
CA VAL A 47 -4.74 -20.07 17.61
C VAL A 47 -5.65 -19.65 18.75
N LYS A 48 -5.11 -19.61 19.97
CA LYS A 48 -5.84 -19.24 21.19
C LYS A 48 -6.55 -17.89 21.07
N ASP A 49 -5.95 -16.97 20.34
CA ASP A 49 -6.39 -15.59 20.17
C ASP A 49 -7.20 -15.37 18.87
N VAL A 50 -7.83 -16.44 18.37
CA VAL A 50 -8.80 -16.41 17.27
C VAL A 50 -10.09 -17.11 17.69
N LYS A 51 -11.24 -16.45 17.45
CA LYS A 51 -12.58 -17.03 17.55
C LYS A 51 -13.13 -17.29 16.16
N ILE A 52 -13.93 -18.36 16.03
CA ILE A 52 -14.55 -18.73 14.75
C ILE A 52 -16.06 -18.83 14.90
N PHE A 53 -16.78 -18.17 13.99
CA PHE A 53 -18.23 -18.22 13.88
C PHE A 53 -18.60 -18.56 12.44
N GLY A 54 -18.91 -19.84 12.18
CA GLY A 54 -19.11 -20.36 10.82
C GLY A 54 -17.84 -20.18 9.98
N ASN A 55 -17.94 -19.44 8.88
CA ASN A 55 -16.81 -19.11 7.99
C ASN A 55 -16.19 -17.74 8.26
N LYS A 56 -16.51 -17.11 9.39
CA LYS A 56 -15.87 -15.85 9.83
C LYS A 56 -14.91 -16.13 10.98
N VAL A 57 -13.77 -15.45 10.94
CA VAL A 57 -12.81 -15.39 12.04
C VAL A 57 -12.97 -14.06 12.76
N THR A 58 -12.73 -14.06 14.06
CA THR A 58 -12.64 -12.86 14.91
C THR A 58 -11.34 -12.92 15.68
N PHE A 59 -10.51 -11.91 15.54
CA PHE A 59 -9.22 -11.81 16.20
C PHE A 59 -9.38 -11.10 17.53
N PHE A 60 -8.61 -11.49 18.55
CA PHE A 60 -8.59 -10.72 19.79
C PHE A 60 -7.55 -9.59 19.70
N TRP A 61 -7.99 -8.36 19.99
CA TRP A 61 -7.18 -7.15 19.87
C TRP A 61 -7.02 -6.37 21.18
N SER A 62 -7.54 -6.88 22.31
CA SER A 62 -7.48 -6.21 23.61
C SER A 62 -7.31 -7.21 24.77
N GLY A 63 -6.82 -6.70 25.91
CA GLY A 63 -6.60 -7.50 27.12
C GLY A 63 -5.32 -8.32 27.09
N LYS A 64 -5.29 -9.46 27.80
CA LYS A 64 -4.12 -10.34 27.91
C LYS A 64 -3.87 -11.22 26.68
N ASN A 65 -4.81 -11.27 25.76
CA ASN A 65 -4.86 -12.19 24.62
C ASN A 65 -4.87 -11.39 23.31
N VAL A 66 -3.87 -10.54 23.08
CA VAL A 66 -3.76 -9.76 21.83
C VAL A 66 -3.05 -10.64 20.80
N LEU A 67 -3.77 -10.99 19.73
CA LEU A 67 -3.21 -11.73 18.60
C LEU A 67 -2.08 -10.91 17.99
N LYS A 68 -0.86 -11.45 17.95
CA LYS A 68 0.27 -10.74 17.32
C LYS A 68 0.24 -10.95 15.81
N PHE A 69 0.79 -9.97 15.09
CA PHE A 69 0.87 -10.07 13.65
C PHE A 69 1.79 -11.21 13.20
N SER A 70 2.89 -11.47 13.93
CA SER A 70 3.76 -12.64 13.72
C SER A 70 3.01 -13.97 13.74
N ASP A 71 2.08 -14.13 14.68
CA ASP A 71 1.34 -15.39 14.89
C ASP A 71 0.38 -15.64 13.71
N LEU A 72 -0.23 -14.58 13.18
CA LEU A 72 -1.01 -14.66 11.95
C LEU A 72 -0.15 -15.05 10.74
N LEU A 73 1.02 -14.44 10.59
CA LEU A 73 1.91 -14.77 9.50
C LEU A 73 2.39 -16.22 9.58
N GLU A 74 2.63 -16.74 10.78
CA GLU A 74 3.01 -18.14 11.01
C GLU A 74 1.90 -19.10 10.57
N VAL A 75 0.65 -18.82 10.93
CA VAL A 75 -0.50 -19.62 10.45
C VAL A 75 -0.61 -19.61 8.94
N LEU A 76 -0.40 -18.45 8.30
CA LEU A 76 -0.42 -18.33 6.84
C LEU A 76 0.75 -19.08 6.19
N ASN A 77 1.92 -19.07 6.82
CA ASN A 77 3.09 -19.83 6.36
C ASN A 77 2.83 -21.34 6.42
N ASP A 78 2.28 -21.83 7.52
CA ASP A 78 2.02 -23.25 7.71
C ASP A 78 0.92 -23.75 6.79
N TRP A 79 -0.07 -22.89 6.54
CA TRP A 79 -1.16 -23.16 5.62
C TRP A 79 -0.72 -23.22 4.15
N ALA A 80 0.12 -22.29 3.71
CA ALA A 80 0.48 -22.16 2.31
C ALA A 80 1.24 -23.41 1.81
N GLU A 81 0.83 -23.97 0.67
CA GLU A 81 1.55 -25.10 0.06
C GLU A 81 2.92 -24.66 -0.47
N ASP A 82 2.93 -23.70 -1.40
CA ASP A 82 4.15 -23.09 -1.96
C ASP A 82 4.42 -21.72 -1.34
N ARG A 83 3.54 -20.74 -1.60
CA ARG A 83 3.69 -19.37 -1.11
C ARG A 83 2.36 -18.65 -0.93
N ILE A 84 2.36 -17.66 -0.05
CA ILE A 84 1.30 -16.67 0.12
C ILE A 84 1.90 -15.26 0.08
N ILE A 85 1.23 -14.35 -0.64
CA ILE A 85 1.63 -12.94 -0.70
C ILE A 85 0.80 -12.12 0.30
N VAL A 86 1.46 -11.30 1.11
CA VAL A 86 0.82 -10.30 1.96
C VAL A 86 1.23 -8.92 1.47
N VAL A 87 0.30 -8.20 0.84
CA VAL A 87 0.52 -6.85 0.34
C VAL A 87 0.02 -5.84 1.36
N LEU A 88 0.93 -4.96 1.81
CA LEU A 88 0.62 -3.77 2.58
C LEU A 88 0.85 -2.56 1.68
N ASP A 89 -0.24 -2.04 1.11
CA ASP A 89 -0.21 -0.91 0.20
C ASP A 89 -0.28 0.40 0.99
N GLU A 90 0.56 1.38 0.64
CA GLU A 90 0.76 2.64 1.38
C GLU A 90 1.21 2.42 2.84
N VAL A 91 2.18 1.51 3.05
CA VAL A 91 2.57 1.05 4.39
C VAL A 91 3.08 2.18 5.29
N GLN A 92 3.57 3.29 4.72
CA GLN A 92 4.01 4.43 5.52
C GLN A 92 2.89 5.07 6.34
N GLU A 93 1.61 4.86 6.00
CA GLU A 93 0.50 5.36 6.82
C GLU A 93 0.54 4.73 8.24
N LEU A 94 1.20 3.57 8.40
CA LEU A 94 1.44 2.94 9.70
C LEU A 94 2.46 3.66 10.59
N ILE A 95 3.09 4.76 10.13
CA ILE A 95 3.77 5.69 11.06
C ILE A 95 2.80 6.22 12.12
N LYS A 96 1.52 6.34 11.76
CA LYS A 96 0.44 6.77 12.65
C LYS A 96 0.00 5.68 13.63
N LEU A 97 0.57 4.46 13.54
CA LEU A 97 0.22 3.32 14.40
C LEU A 97 0.81 3.53 15.80
N ILE A 98 -0.06 3.74 16.79
CA ILE A 98 0.35 3.97 18.18
C ILE A 98 0.17 2.69 19.00
N GLY A 99 1.15 2.42 19.87
CA GLY A 99 1.07 1.32 20.84
C GLY A 99 1.36 -0.07 20.27
N TYR A 100 1.83 -0.16 19.02
CA TYR A 100 2.25 -1.42 18.40
C TYR A 100 3.32 -1.21 17.34
N ASP A 101 4.40 -1.99 17.38
CA ASP A 101 5.47 -1.99 16.37
C ASP A 101 5.37 -3.26 15.50
N LEU A 102 5.21 -3.08 14.19
CA LEU A 102 5.11 -4.17 13.23
C LEU A 102 6.48 -4.65 12.73
N LEU A 103 7.54 -3.85 12.89
CA LEU A 103 8.88 -4.19 12.39
C LEU A 103 9.43 -5.52 12.96
N PRO A 104 9.23 -5.85 14.26
CA PRO A 104 9.59 -7.17 14.78
C PRO A 104 8.88 -8.32 14.06
N SER A 105 7.59 -8.15 13.70
CA SER A 105 6.83 -9.16 12.96
C SER A 105 7.36 -9.33 11.53
N PHE A 106 7.75 -8.24 10.87
CA PHE A 106 8.38 -8.30 9.55
C PHE A 106 9.76 -8.98 9.60
N ALA A 107 10.57 -8.66 10.61
CA ALA A 107 11.87 -9.30 10.82
C ALA A 107 11.73 -10.80 11.09
N TYR A 108 10.81 -11.19 11.98
CA TYR A 108 10.49 -12.59 12.23
C TYR A 108 10.05 -13.32 10.96
N ALA A 109 9.17 -12.71 10.17
CA ALA A 109 8.72 -13.28 8.90
C ALA A 109 9.86 -13.45 7.90
N PHE A 110 10.74 -12.45 7.79
CA PHE A 110 11.91 -12.50 6.92
C PHE A 110 12.84 -13.67 7.27
N ASP A 111 13.11 -13.88 8.56
CA ASP A 111 14.06 -14.88 9.02
C ASP A 111 13.48 -16.31 9.00
N ASN A 112 12.20 -16.47 9.33
CA ASN A 112 11.62 -17.77 9.68
C ASN A 112 10.55 -18.26 8.70
N LEU A 113 9.80 -17.36 8.05
CA LEU A 113 8.60 -17.72 7.31
C LEU A 113 8.87 -17.82 5.80
N LYS A 114 9.39 -18.97 5.37
CA LYS A 114 9.86 -19.19 4.00
C LYS A 114 8.78 -19.01 2.93
N LYS A 115 7.51 -19.31 3.27
CA LYS A 115 6.38 -19.29 2.32
C LYS A 115 5.62 -17.97 2.31
N VAL A 116 5.81 -17.11 3.32
CA VAL A 116 5.20 -15.79 3.36
C VAL A 116 6.09 -14.79 2.62
N LYS A 117 5.51 -14.09 1.64
CA LYS A 117 6.18 -12.99 0.93
C LYS A 117 5.43 -11.71 1.19
N ILE A 118 6.10 -10.78 1.87
CA ILE A 118 5.53 -9.47 2.20
C ILE A 118 5.93 -8.48 1.11
N ILE A 119 4.94 -7.83 0.50
CA ILE A 119 5.14 -6.73 -0.43
C ILE A 119 4.69 -5.45 0.26
N LEU A 120 5.60 -4.48 0.33
CA LEU A 120 5.36 -3.18 0.92
C LEU A 120 5.40 -2.14 -0.20
N SER A 121 4.32 -1.39 -0.38
CA SER A 121 4.32 -0.23 -1.27
C SER A 121 4.34 1.06 -0.45
N GLY A 122 4.71 2.16 -1.10
CA GLY A 122 4.48 3.49 -0.56
C GLY A 122 4.68 4.56 -1.62
N SER A 123 3.82 5.57 -1.63
CA SER A 123 3.97 6.75 -2.50
C SER A 123 4.86 7.82 -1.86
N LYS A 124 4.95 7.86 -0.52
CA LYS A 124 5.76 8.85 0.23
C LYS A 124 7.09 8.24 0.68
N MET A 125 8.09 8.14 -0.22
CA MET A 125 9.38 7.47 0.02
C MET A 125 10.10 7.86 1.32
N GLY A 126 10.15 9.15 1.66
CA GLY A 126 10.78 9.61 2.90
C GLY A 126 10.09 9.09 4.16
N LEU A 127 8.76 8.95 4.13
CA LEU A 127 7.99 8.35 5.21
C LEU A 127 8.13 6.83 5.21
N LEU A 128 8.15 6.17 4.05
CA LEU A 128 8.39 4.72 3.97
C LEU A 128 9.72 4.34 4.63
N TYR A 129 10.82 5.05 4.31
CA TYR A 129 12.12 4.78 4.92
C TYR A 129 12.17 5.09 6.41
N ARG A 130 11.41 6.10 6.86
CA ARG A 130 11.25 6.39 8.29
C ARG A 130 10.49 5.28 9.01
N PHE A 131 9.39 4.80 8.43
CA PHE A 131 8.58 3.71 8.98
C PHE A 131 9.43 2.44 9.15
N LEU A 132 10.14 2.05 8.09
CA LEU A 132 11.01 0.86 8.09
C LEU A 132 12.30 1.05 8.90
N LYS A 133 12.59 2.29 9.34
CA LYS A 133 13.80 2.68 10.06
C LYS A 133 15.08 2.20 9.36
N VAL A 134 15.14 2.27 8.03
CA VAL A 134 16.21 1.61 7.22
C VAL A 134 17.63 2.05 7.55
N TYR A 135 17.81 3.22 8.18
CA TYR A 135 19.10 3.77 8.58
C TYR A 135 19.43 3.56 10.07
N ASP A 136 18.52 2.97 10.85
CA ASP A 136 18.72 2.73 12.29
C ASP A 136 19.32 1.35 12.51
N VAL A 137 20.55 1.29 13.02
CA VAL A 137 21.25 0.02 13.34
C VAL A 137 20.57 -0.80 14.43
N LYS A 138 19.68 -0.19 15.23
CA LYS A 138 18.93 -0.86 16.30
C LYS A 138 17.57 -1.39 15.82
N THR A 139 17.17 -1.13 14.57
CA THR A 139 15.86 -1.59 14.07
C THR A 139 15.86 -3.12 13.87
N PRO A 140 14.73 -3.81 14.13
CA PRO A 140 14.60 -5.24 13.84
C PRO A 140 14.89 -5.60 12.39
N LEU A 141 14.75 -4.66 11.45
CA LEU A 141 15.01 -4.88 10.02
C LEU A 141 16.45 -4.59 9.58
N TYR A 142 17.34 -4.15 10.48
CA TYR A 142 18.72 -3.82 10.10
C TYR A 142 19.42 -5.05 9.52
N GLY A 143 20.20 -4.86 8.45
CA GLY A 143 20.94 -5.92 7.77
C GLY A 143 20.10 -6.87 6.91
N ARG A 144 18.77 -6.74 6.89
CA ARG A 144 17.89 -7.56 6.03
C ARG A 144 17.69 -6.86 4.68
N ALA A 145 18.17 -7.50 3.61
CA ALA A 145 18.09 -6.94 2.27
C ALA A 145 16.66 -7.02 1.72
N PHE A 146 16.16 -5.90 1.19
CA PHE A 146 14.87 -5.84 0.49
C PHE A 146 15.09 -5.89 -1.02
N SER A 147 14.23 -6.62 -1.73
CA SER A 147 14.10 -6.44 -3.18
C SER A 147 13.36 -5.12 -3.43
N LYS A 148 14.06 -4.10 -3.94
CA LYS A 148 13.48 -2.80 -4.25
C LYS A 148 12.99 -2.78 -5.71
N ILE A 149 11.71 -2.49 -5.90
CA ILE A 149 11.14 -2.13 -7.21
C ILE A 149 10.80 -0.65 -7.13
N GLU A 150 11.39 0.17 -8.01
CA GLU A 150 11.16 1.61 -8.06
C GLU A 150 10.47 1.95 -9.37
N LEU A 151 9.23 2.43 -9.26
CA LEU A 151 8.47 2.96 -10.39
C LEU A 151 8.84 4.42 -10.56
N LYS A 152 9.42 4.75 -11.72
CA LYS A 152 9.80 6.12 -12.09
C LYS A 152 8.75 6.72 -13.03
N PRO A 153 8.68 8.06 -13.13
CA PRO A 153 7.99 8.68 -14.25
C PRO A 153 8.51 8.14 -15.57
N LEU A 154 7.63 7.98 -16.54
CA LEU A 154 7.94 7.60 -17.90
C LEU A 154 8.91 8.61 -18.52
N THR A 155 9.81 8.10 -19.34
CA THR A 155 10.55 8.90 -20.32
C THR A 155 9.60 9.39 -21.41
N MET A 156 10.05 10.35 -22.23
CA MET A 156 9.26 10.86 -23.35
C MET A 156 8.87 9.73 -24.31
N ASP A 157 9.81 8.84 -24.64
CA ASP A 157 9.54 7.71 -25.54
C ASP A 157 8.50 6.75 -24.94
N GLU A 158 8.63 6.42 -23.64
CA GLU A 158 7.66 5.56 -22.95
C GLU A 158 6.28 6.21 -22.84
N ASP A 159 6.18 7.53 -22.61
CA ASP A 159 4.92 8.27 -22.62
C ASP A 159 4.25 8.23 -24.01
N ILE A 160 5.02 8.53 -25.06
CA ILE A 160 4.52 8.47 -26.44
C ILE A 160 3.98 7.06 -26.73
N SER A 161 4.71 6.01 -26.36
CA SER A 161 4.26 4.63 -26.52
C SER A 161 3.00 4.31 -25.69
N PHE A 162 2.95 4.79 -24.45
CA PHE A 162 1.81 4.61 -23.54
C PHE A 162 0.54 5.24 -24.10
N LEU A 163 0.61 6.50 -24.54
CA LEU A 163 -0.52 7.23 -25.12
C LEU A 163 -0.92 6.65 -26.49
N LYS A 164 0.04 6.28 -27.34
CA LYS A 164 -0.24 5.65 -28.64
C LYS A 164 -1.09 4.39 -28.46
N ALA A 165 -0.67 3.49 -27.57
CA ALA A 165 -1.42 2.27 -27.28
C ALA A 165 -2.86 2.58 -26.85
N GLY A 166 -3.05 3.53 -25.92
CA GLY A 166 -4.39 3.92 -25.47
C GLY A 166 -5.27 4.53 -26.57
N PHE A 167 -4.71 5.39 -27.43
CA PHE A 167 -5.48 5.98 -28.53
C PHE A 167 -5.79 4.98 -29.65
N GLU A 168 -4.89 4.03 -29.91
CA GLU A 168 -5.13 2.92 -30.85
C GLU A 168 -6.29 2.03 -30.39
N GLU A 169 -6.33 1.65 -29.10
CA GLU A 169 -7.44 0.87 -28.52
C GLU A 169 -8.78 1.60 -28.67
N LEU A 170 -8.77 2.92 -28.50
CA LEU A 170 -9.94 3.77 -28.65
C LEU A 170 -10.26 4.14 -30.11
N LYS A 171 -9.41 3.74 -31.07
CA LYS A 171 -9.50 4.08 -32.50
C LYS A 171 -9.56 5.59 -32.74
N ILE A 172 -8.77 6.35 -31.99
CA ILE A 172 -8.67 7.81 -32.08
C ILE A 172 -7.36 8.16 -32.79
N SER A 173 -7.44 8.99 -33.83
CA SER A 173 -6.25 9.58 -34.44
C SER A 173 -5.74 10.74 -33.56
N PHE A 174 -4.49 10.63 -33.10
CA PHE A 174 -3.82 11.66 -32.31
C PHE A 174 -2.36 11.76 -32.73
N ASN A 175 -1.80 12.98 -32.75
CA ASN A 175 -0.44 13.24 -33.23
C ASN A 175 0.36 14.24 -32.38
N ARG A 176 -0.18 14.73 -31.27
CA ARG A 176 0.47 15.74 -30.39
C ARG A 176 1.08 15.13 -29.14
N PHE A 177 1.68 13.94 -29.26
CA PHE A 177 2.18 13.16 -28.11
C PHE A 177 3.29 13.87 -27.34
N GLU A 178 4.28 14.40 -28.05
CA GLU A 178 5.40 15.14 -27.45
C GLU A 178 4.92 16.33 -26.63
N GLU A 179 3.93 17.07 -27.13
CA GLU A 179 3.35 18.21 -26.43
C GLU A 179 2.58 17.81 -25.15
N VAL A 180 2.07 16.57 -25.07
CA VAL A 180 1.48 16.05 -23.82
C VAL A 180 2.58 15.89 -22.77
N TYR A 181 3.69 15.24 -23.15
CA TYR A 181 4.83 15.03 -22.25
C TYR A 181 5.40 16.35 -21.74
N GLU A 182 5.62 17.31 -22.62
CA GLU A 182 6.16 18.62 -22.26
C GLU A 182 5.28 19.37 -21.25
N LYS A 183 3.95 19.18 -21.32
CA LYS A 183 2.99 19.89 -20.46
C LYS A 183 2.68 19.16 -19.15
N LEU A 184 2.68 17.82 -19.15
CA LEU A 184 2.23 17.01 -18.02
C LEU A 184 3.34 16.20 -17.34
N GLY A 185 4.45 15.98 -18.03
CA GLY A 185 5.52 15.07 -17.63
C GLY A 185 5.09 13.61 -17.68
N GLY A 186 6.03 12.71 -17.39
CA GLY A 186 5.85 11.26 -17.52
C GLY A 186 5.06 10.57 -16.41
N ILE A 187 4.21 11.25 -15.64
CA ILE A 187 3.45 10.58 -14.56
C ILE A 187 2.26 9.83 -15.18
N PRO A 188 2.21 8.48 -15.14
CA PRO A 188 1.18 7.70 -15.84
C PRO A 188 -0.26 8.10 -15.49
N GLY A 189 -0.51 8.51 -14.24
CA GLY A 189 -1.82 8.98 -13.81
C GLY A 189 -2.30 10.24 -14.56
N TRP A 190 -1.41 11.21 -14.79
CA TRP A 190 -1.75 12.43 -15.54
C TRP A 190 -1.92 12.17 -17.02
N LEU A 191 -1.10 11.29 -17.59
CA LEU A 191 -1.19 10.85 -18.97
C LEU A 191 -2.51 10.14 -19.24
N THR A 192 -2.87 9.19 -18.38
CA THR A 192 -4.16 8.47 -18.41
C THR A 192 -5.33 9.45 -18.33
N TYR A 193 -5.28 10.39 -17.38
CA TYR A 193 -6.36 11.37 -17.23
C TYR A 193 -6.47 12.27 -18.47
N SER A 194 -5.35 12.75 -19.02
CA SER A 194 -5.36 13.59 -20.22
C SER A 194 -5.89 12.85 -21.45
N GLY A 195 -5.49 11.59 -21.66
CA GLY A 195 -6.00 10.72 -22.71
C GLY A 195 -7.51 10.49 -22.58
N PHE A 196 -8.00 10.22 -21.36
CA PHE A 196 -9.43 10.12 -21.07
C PHE A 196 -10.17 11.42 -21.42
N ARG A 197 -9.68 12.59 -21.00
CA ARG A 197 -10.34 13.88 -21.31
C ARG A 197 -10.33 14.19 -22.80
N TYR A 198 -9.25 13.87 -23.50
CA TYR A 198 -9.21 13.99 -24.96
C TYR A 198 -10.18 13.01 -25.62
N SER A 199 -10.38 11.83 -25.03
CA SER A 199 -11.38 10.86 -25.48
C SER A 199 -12.80 11.44 -25.48
N GLU A 200 -13.12 12.26 -24.48
CA GLU A 200 -14.42 12.93 -24.32
C GLU A 200 -14.57 14.21 -25.16
N TYR A 201 -13.53 15.05 -25.19
CA TYR A 201 -13.64 16.41 -25.74
C TYR A 201 -13.16 16.54 -27.17
N ARG A 202 -12.25 15.69 -27.64
CA ARG A 202 -11.53 15.85 -28.92
C ARG A 202 -10.82 17.20 -29.08
N ASP A 203 -10.53 17.86 -27.95
CA ASP A 203 -9.90 19.17 -27.87
C ASP A 203 -8.65 19.05 -26.98
N PHE A 204 -7.49 19.25 -27.59
CA PHE A 204 -6.20 19.08 -26.92
C PHE A 204 -6.02 20.09 -25.79
N ASP A 205 -6.15 21.39 -26.07
CA ASP A 205 -5.86 22.45 -25.11
C ASP A 205 -6.81 22.38 -23.93
N LYS A 206 -8.08 22.09 -24.17
CA LYS A 206 -9.07 21.86 -23.11
C LYS A 206 -8.73 20.63 -22.26
N SER A 207 -8.30 19.53 -22.87
CA SER A 207 -7.96 18.29 -22.15
C SER A 207 -6.74 18.48 -21.25
N ILE A 208 -5.70 19.14 -21.76
CA ILE A 208 -4.52 19.50 -20.97
C ILE A 208 -4.90 20.46 -19.84
N ALA A 209 -5.64 21.54 -20.12
CA ALA A 209 -6.02 22.52 -19.11
C ALA A 209 -6.83 21.89 -17.96
N LYS A 210 -7.76 20.98 -18.27
CA LYS A 210 -8.51 20.23 -17.25
C LYS A 210 -7.64 19.27 -16.44
N THR A 211 -6.68 18.62 -17.09
CA THR A 211 -5.73 17.73 -16.40
C THR A 211 -4.85 18.52 -15.44
N LEU A 212 -4.31 19.66 -15.87
CA LEU A 212 -3.50 20.55 -15.03
C LEU A 212 -4.28 21.12 -13.84
N ASP A 213 -5.54 21.52 -14.03
CA ASP A 213 -6.40 22.00 -12.94
C ASP A 213 -6.59 20.94 -11.84
N ILE A 214 -6.86 19.70 -12.25
CA ILE A 214 -7.03 18.58 -11.31
C ILE A 214 -5.71 18.18 -10.65
N ALA A 215 -4.62 18.12 -11.43
CA ALA A 215 -3.30 17.83 -10.90
C ALA A 215 -2.91 18.84 -9.82
N ARG A 216 -3.11 20.14 -10.07
CA ARG A 216 -2.87 21.20 -9.08
C ARG A 216 -3.69 20.99 -7.81
N LYS A 217 -4.99 20.71 -7.94
CA LYS A 217 -5.86 20.50 -6.78
C LYS A 217 -5.43 19.29 -5.95
N LEU A 218 -5.10 18.17 -6.60
CA LEU A 218 -4.69 16.95 -5.91
C LEU A 218 -3.34 17.15 -5.20
N ILE A 219 -2.35 17.69 -5.89
CA ILE A 219 -1.02 17.96 -5.32
C ILE A 219 -1.13 18.93 -4.12
N LEU A 220 -1.97 19.95 -4.21
CA LEU A 220 -2.19 20.88 -3.09
C LEU A 220 -2.83 20.18 -1.89
N GLU A 221 -3.75 19.25 -2.11
CA GLU A 221 -4.38 18.50 -1.02
C GLU A 221 -3.42 17.51 -0.39
N GLU A 222 -2.64 16.78 -1.19
CA GLU A 222 -1.57 15.90 -0.71
C GLU A 222 -0.52 16.69 0.09
N PHE A 223 -0.17 17.90 -0.35
CA PHE A 223 0.75 18.77 0.37
C PHE A 223 0.18 19.22 1.73
N LYS A 224 -1.12 19.57 1.81
CA LYS A 224 -1.76 19.88 3.10
C LYS A 224 -1.78 18.68 4.03
N ASN A 225 -2.06 17.48 3.52
CA ASN A 225 -2.02 16.25 4.32
C ASN A 225 -0.62 15.99 4.84
N PHE A 226 0.40 16.17 3.99
CA PHE A 226 1.80 16.07 4.41
C PHE A 226 2.18 17.06 5.52
N LEU A 227 1.67 18.29 5.48
CA LEU A 227 1.90 19.27 6.56
C LEU A 227 1.28 18.81 7.89
N LYS A 228 0.07 18.25 7.87
CA LYS A 228 -0.57 17.65 9.06
C LYS A 228 0.27 16.49 9.61
N ASP A 229 0.75 15.62 8.73
CA ASP A 229 1.59 14.47 9.11
C ASP A 229 2.91 14.93 9.77
N LYS A 230 3.51 16.03 9.29
CA LYS A 230 4.73 16.61 9.89
C LYS A 230 4.52 17.19 11.29
N GLU A 231 3.39 17.84 11.54
CA GLU A 231 3.08 18.37 12.87
C GLU A 231 2.89 17.25 13.90
N ILE A 232 2.25 16.16 13.49
CA ILE A 232 2.11 14.95 14.32
C ILE A 232 3.50 14.37 14.62
N ALA A 233 4.33 14.17 13.59
CA ALA A 233 5.67 13.61 13.76
C ALA A 233 6.63 14.47 14.62
N LYS A 234 6.42 15.80 14.69
CA LYS A 234 7.21 16.68 15.58
C LYS A 234 6.83 16.54 17.05
N LYS A 235 5.55 16.27 17.37
CA LYS A 235 5.08 16.13 18.76
C LYS A 235 5.68 14.89 19.44
N ASP A 236 5.90 13.82 18.68
CA ASP A 236 6.50 12.58 19.19
C ASP A 236 8.02 12.70 19.47
N THR A 237 8.68 13.74 18.94
CA THR A 237 10.12 14.00 19.20
C THR A 237 10.35 14.81 20.48
N ILE A 238 9.33 15.47 21.03
CA ILE A 238 9.46 16.36 22.21
C ILE A 238 9.11 15.61 23.52
N LEU A 239 8.66 14.36 23.44
CA LEU A 239 8.26 13.52 24.58
C LEU A 239 9.26 12.40 24.93
N LEU A 240 10.49 12.50 24.42
CA LEU A 240 11.67 11.72 24.85
C LEU A 240 12.70 12.65 25.46
#